data_AF-A0A5B7GKP0-F1
#
_entry.id   AF-A0A5B7GKP0-F1
#
_cell.length_a   1.000
_cell.length_b   1.000
_cell.length_c   1.000
_cell.angle_alpha   90.00
_cell.angle_beta   90.00
_cell.angle_gamma   90.00
#
_symmetry.space_group_name_H-M   'P 1'
#
loop_
_entity.id
_entity.type
_entity.pdbx_description
1 polymer ?
#
loop_
_entity_poly.entity_id
_entity_poly.type
_entity_poly.pdbx_seq_one_letter_code
_entity_poly.pdbx_strand_id
1 'polypeptide(L)'
;MSRAAISFFLRDTIKSAHSSFPDSSCHELKVHAHDIRGIATSMLLWKNCSVPTILRAACWRAPSVFTDLYLREIVSPVVAAGHVVD
;
A
#
# COMPACT_ATOMS: atom_id res chain seq x y z
N MET A 1 -20.69 -7.79 10.61
CA MET A 1 -19.59 -8.39 11.40
C MET A 1 -19.32 -7.52 12.61
N SER A 2 -19.09 -8.10 13.79
CA SER A 2 -18.70 -7.34 14.98
C SER A 2 -17.21 -6.97 14.94
N ARG A 3 -16.82 -5.91 15.67
CA ARG A 3 -15.41 -5.54 15.85
C ARG A 3 -14.58 -6.71 16.40
N ALA A 4 -15.15 -7.49 17.31
CA ALA A 4 -14.53 -8.68 17.88
C ALA A 4 -14.28 -9.76 16.81
N ALA A 5 -15.25 -10.01 15.93
CA ALA A 5 -15.09 -10.96 14.84
C ALA A 5 -13.98 -10.53 13.87
N ILE A 6 -13.94 -9.25 13.48
CA ILE A 6 -12.89 -8.71 12.61
C ILE A 6 -11.51 -8.84 13.27
N SER A 7 -11.40 -8.50 14.56
CA SER A 7 -10.15 -8.62 15.30
C SER A 7 -9.68 -10.07 15.41
N PHE A 8 -10.60 -11.01 15.59
CA PHE A 8 -10.28 -12.44 15.62
C PHE A 8 -9.75 -12.91 14.26
N PHE A 9 -10.46 -12.61 13.17
CA PHE A 9 -10.05 -12.98 11.81
C PHE A 9 -8.69 -12.41 11.43
N LEU A 10 -8.43 -11.14 11.74
CA LEU A 10 -7.13 -10.51 11.49
C LEU A 10 -6.02 -11.23 12.24
N ARG A 11 -6.21 -11.49 13.53
CA ARG A 11 -5.21 -12.18 14.36
C ARG A 11 -4.92 -13.59 13.83
N ASP A 12 -5.97 -14.33 13.51
CA ASP A 12 -5.86 -15.70 13.01
C ASP A 12 -5.14 -15.75 11.65
N THR A 13 -5.52 -14.87 10.73
CA THR A 13 -4.88 -14.75 9.41
C THR A 13 -3.39 -14.40 9.53
N ILE A 14 -3.04 -13.42 10.38
CA ILE A 14 -1.65 -13.03 10.59
C ILE A 14 -0.83 -14.20 11.15
N LYS A 15 -1.37 -14.90 12.16
CA LYS A 15 -0.70 -16.08 12.74
C LYS A 15 -0.51 -17.19 11.72
N SER A 16 -1.55 -17.50 10.94
CA SER A 16 -1.49 -18.52 9.89
C SER A 16 -0.44 -18.19 8.83
N ALA A 17 -0.36 -16.92 8.42
CA ALA A 17 0.65 -16.45 7.49
C ALA A 17 2.07 -16.60 8.04
N HIS A 18 2.30 -16.24 9.32
CA HIS A 18 3.58 -16.44 9.98
C HIS A 18 3.96 -17.92 10.09
N SER A 19 3.03 -18.80 10.48
CA SER A 19 3.31 -20.25 10.56
C SER A 19 3.59 -20.89 9.20
N SER A 20 3.05 -20.32 8.11
CA SER A 20 3.27 -20.80 6.75
C SER A 20 4.57 -20.28 6.13
N PHE A 21 5.20 -19.28 6.77
CA PHE A 21 6.46 -18.70 6.33
C PHE A 21 7.62 -19.33 7.10
N PRO A 22 8.70 -19.80 6.44
CA PRO A 22 9.84 -20.36 7.16
C PRO A 22 10.52 -19.27 8.01
N ASP A 23 10.83 -19.58 9.27
CA ASP A 23 11.41 -18.62 10.23
C ASP A 23 12.70 -17.95 9.73
N SER A 24 13.47 -18.64 8.88
CA SER A 24 14.70 -18.11 8.27
C SER A 24 14.46 -16.94 7.31
N SER A 25 13.31 -16.85 6.65
CA SER A 25 13.04 -15.83 5.62
C SER A 25 12.29 -14.61 6.15
N CYS A 26 11.55 -14.75 7.26
CA CYS A 26 10.81 -13.63 7.85
C CYS A 26 11.72 -12.50 8.32
N HIS A 27 12.90 -12.84 8.87
CA HIS A 27 13.86 -11.86 9.38
C HIS A 27 14.64 -11.14 8.27
N GLU A 28 14.72 -11.76 7.08
CA GLU A 28 15.41 -11.21 5.91
C GLU A 28 14.57 -10.15 5.19
N LEU A 29 13.25 -10.32 5.17
CA LEU A 29 12.34 -9.47 4.41
C LEU A 29 12.22 -8.03 4.95
N LYS A 30 12.63 -7.76 6.20
CA LYS A 30 12.64 -6.42 6.84
C LYS A 30 11.42 -5.56 6.50
N VAL A 31 10.23 -6.16 6.49
CA VAL A 31 8.99 -5.46 6.09
C VAL A 31 8.64 -4.43 7.16
N HIS A 32 8.58 -3.16 6.78
CA HIS A 32 8.15 -2.09 7.66
C HIS A 32 6.64 -1.86 7.53
N ALA A 33 6.03 -1.33 8.59
CA ALA A 33 4.63 -0.91 8.57
C ALA A 33 4.32 0.10 7.43
N HIS A 34 5.33 0.88 7.03
CA HIS A 34 5.21 1.82 5.93
C HIS A 34 5.08 1.13 4.56
N ASP A 35 5.75 -0.01 4.37
CA ASP A 35 5.73 -0.78 3.13
C ASP A 35 4.33 -1.39 2.91
N ILE A 36 3.77 -1.97 3.98
CA ILE A 36 2.39 -2.49 3.97
C ILE A 36 1.38 -1.39 3.65
N ARG A 37 1.53 -0.21 4.26
CA ARG A 37 0.66 0.93 3.97
C ARG A 37 0.78 1.37 2.52
N GLY A 38 2.00 1.38 1.96
CA GLY A 38 2.22 1.68 0.55
C GLY A 38 1.50 0.73 -0.39
N ILE A 39 1.73 -0.57 -0.22
CA ILE A 39 1.07 -1.62 -1.02
C ILE A 39 -0.45 -1.47 -0.94
N ALA A 40 -1.01 -1.27 0.26
CA ALA A 40 -2.45 -1.11 0.43
C ALA A 40 -3.00 0.11 -0.32
N THR A 41 -2.32 1.26 -0.24
CA THR A 41 -2.74 2.48 -0.96
C THR A 41 -2.60 2.34 -2.47
N SER A 42 -1.55 1.67 -2.96
CA SER A 42 -1.36 1.38 -4.38
C SER A 42 -2.43 0.43 -4.91
N MET A 43 -2.82 -0.59 -4.14
CA MET A 43 -3.94 -1.48 -4.50
C MET A 43 -5.28 -0.74 -4.58
N LEU A 44 -5.54 0.21 -3.66
CA LEU A 44 -6.75 1.04 -3.74
C LEU A 44 -6.76 1.91 -5.00
N LEU A 45 -5.61 2.48 -5.35
CA LEU A 45 -5.44 3.23 -6.59
C LEU A 45 -5.69 2.36 -7.83
N TRP A 46 -5.11 1.15 -7.89
CA TRP A 46 -5.36 0.18 -8.96
C TRP A 46 -6.83 -0.22 -9.08
N LYS A 47 -7.58 -0.21 -7.97
CA LYS A 47 -9.04 -0.40 -7.96
C LYS A 47 -9.82 0.87 -8.32
N ASN A 48 -9.15 1.88 -8.86
CA ASN A 48 -9.72 3.16 -9.27
C ASN A 48 -10.47 3.90 -8.14
N CYS A 49 -10.05 3.69 -6.88
CA CYS A 49 -10.60 4.42 -5.75
C CYS A 49 -10.16 5.89 -5.82
N SER A 50 -11.06 6.81 -5.47
CA SER A 50 -10.75 8.24 -5.51
C SER A 50 -9.64 8.61 -4.52
N VAL A 51 -8.75 9.54 -4.90
CA VAL A 51 -7.65 10.03 -4.04
C VAL A 51 -8.15 10.45 -2.65
N PRO A 52 -9.25 11.20 -2.48
CA PRO A 52 -9.78 11.53 -1.14
C PRO A 52 -10.14 10.31 -0.30
N THR A 53 -10.60 9.23 -0.92
CA THR A 53 -10.92 7.96 -0.22
C THR A 53 -9.65 7.26 0.24
N ILE A 54 -8.62 7.24 -0.60
CA ILE A 54 -7.30 6.67 -0.27
C ILE A 54 -6.67 7.45 0.89
N LEU A 55 -6.68 8.79 0.83
CA LEU A 55 -6.14 9.64 1.89
C LEU A 55 -6.86 9.42 3.23
N ARG A 56 -8.20 9.29 3.21
CA ARG A 56 -8.98 8.95 4.42
C ARG A 56 -8.62 7.58 4.96
N ALA A 57 -8.49 6.57 4.11
CA ALA A 57 -8.13 5.22 4.53
C ALA A 57 -6.71 5.14 5.12
N ALA A 58 -5.78 5.95 4.60
CA ALA A 58 -4.40 6.03 5.08
C ALA A 58 -4.20 7.03 6.25
N CYS A 59 -5.27 7.70 6.69
CA CYS A 59 -5.24 8.78 7.67
C CYS A 59 -4.27 9.93 7.33
N TRP A 60 -4.14 10.26 6.03
CA TRP A 60 -3.31 11.37 5.59
C TRP A 60 -4.12 12.65 5.41
N ARG A 61 -3.55 13.74 5.94
CA ARG A 61 -4.16 15.06 5.88
C ARG A 61 -3.92 15.78 4.56
N ALA A 62 -2.77 15.54 3.92
CA ALA A 62 -2.36 16.20 2.70
C ALA A 62 -2.16 15.18 1.57
N PRO A 63 -2.59 15.51 0.33
CA PRO A 63 -2.33 14.67 -0.84
C PRO A 63 -0.85 14.46 -1.16
N SER A 64 0.01 15.42 -0.78
CA SER A 64 1.46 15.39 -1.01
C SER A 64 2.11 14.11 -0.49
N VAL A 65 1.68 13.60 0.66
CA VAL A 65 2.22 12.35 1.24
C VAL A 65 1.95 11.16 0.33
N PHE A 66 0.78 11.13 -0.33
CA PHE A 66 0.43 10.07 -1.26
C PHE A 66 1.14 10.24 -2.61
N THR A 67 1.14 11.45 -3.15
CA THR A 67 1.74 11.75 -4.46
C THR A 67 3.25 11.57 -4.45
N ASP A 68 3.93 12.07 -3.43
CA ASP A 68 5.39 12.19 -3.40
C ASP A 68 6.06 10.85 -3.05
N LEU A 69 5.38 10.02 -2.26
CA LEU A 69 5.93 8.76 -1.76
C LEU A 69 5.40 7.52 -2.49
N TYR A 70 4.18 7.57 -3.04
CA TYR A 70 3.51 6.36 -3.55
C TYR A 70 3.04 6.46 -5.01
N LEU A 71 2.93 7.65 -5.59
CA LEU A 71 2.67 7.83 -7.04
C LEU A 71 3.94 8.09 -7.86
N ARG A 72 5.11 8.16 -7.22
CA ARG A 72 6.36 8.57 -7.85
C ARG A 72 6.70 7.77 -9.12
N GLU A 73 6.37 6.48 -9.15
CA GLU A 73 6.61 5.61 -10.32
C GLU A 73 5.51 5.70 -11.39
N ILE A 74 4.27 6.04 -11.01
CA ILE A 74 3.13 6.15 -11.94
C ILE A 74 3.21 7.44 -12.77
N VAL A 75 3.76 8.51 -12.20
CA VAL A 75 3.95 9.79 -12.90
C VAL A 75 5.17 9.76 -13.84
N SER A 76 6.07 8.78 -13.66
CA SER A 76 7.34 8.65 -14.40
C SER A 76 7.34 7.62 -15.55
N PRO A 77 6.30 7.57 -16.40
CA PRO A 77 6.55 7.24 -17.82
C PRO A 77 5.85 8.15 -18.84
N VAL A 78 5.06 9.15 -18.44
CA VAL A 78 4.30 9.99 -19.41
C VAL A 78 5.04 11.26 -19.81
N VAL A 79 6.02 11.73 -19.04
CA VAL A 79 6.78 12.96 -19.39
C VAL A 79 7.94 12.69 -20.37
N ALA A 80 8.36 11.43 -20.55
CA ALA A 80 9.45 11.10 -21.48
C ALA A 80 9.00 10.96 -22.96
N ALA A 81 7.69 10.88 -23.23
CA ALA A 81 7.15 10.70 -24.59
C ALA A 81 6.67 12.00 -25.25
N GLY A 82 6.97 13.17 -24.66
CA GLY A 82 6.51 14.48 -25.11
C GLY A 82 7.55 15.36 -25.81
N HIS A 83 8.78 14.86 -26.07
CA HIS A 83 9.73 15.61 -26.89
C HIS A 83 9.47 15.31 -28.37
N VAL A 84 8.54 16.08 -28.94
CA VAL A 84 8.47 16.31 -30.38
C VAL A 84 9.75 17.05 -30.75
N VAL A 85 10.61 16.42 -31.55
CA VAL A 85 11.63 17.12 -32.33
C VAL A 85 11.02 17.42 -33.70
N ASP A 86 11.16 18.68 -34.10
CA ASP A 86 10.79 19.21 -35.43
C ASP A 86 11.39 18.41 -36.59
#